data_AF-A0A926AJI5-F1
#
_entry.id   AF-A0A926AJI5-F1
#
_cell.length_a   1.000
_cell.length_b   1.000
_cell.length_c   1.000
_cell.angle_alpha   90.00
_cell.angle_beta   90.00
_cell.angle_gamma   90.00
#
_symmetry.space_group_name_H-M   'P 1'
#
loop_
_entity.id
_entity.type
_entity.pdbx_description
1 polymer ?
#
loop_
_entity_poly.entity_id
_entity_poly.type
_entity_poly.pdbx_seq_one_letter_code
_entity_poly.pdbx_strand_id
1 'polypeptide(L)'
;MKIKNISFFACFFVFFLSCQNRKKIENFDNEAFKKDRMACSGKREQLITDFERIRKEIKGMYVIEVVNYLGRPDLEKLSDRGQKYFVYFLQKGGQCISRDSSITARTAVLRFNAMEFVTEVGYETGVPK
;
A
#
# COMPACT_ATOMS: atom_id res chain seq x y z
N MET A 1 -38.48 46.46 -10.33
CA MET A 1 -38.27 45.19 -9.61
C MET A 1 -36.75 44.99 -9.47
N LYS A 2 -36.26 44.74 -8.24
CA LYS A 2 -34.85 44.85 -7.84
C LYS A 2 -34.00 43.73 -8.42
N ILE A 3 -33.01 44.06 -9.24
CA ILE A 3 -31.90 43.17 -9.62
C ILE A 3 -30.76 43.44 -8.63
N LYS A 4 -30.86 42.85 -7.44
CA LYS A 4 -29.82 42.85 -6.43
C LYS A 4 -29.66 41.40 -6.01
N ASN A 5 -28.43 40.87 -6.01
CA ASN A 5 -28.02 39.57 -5.44
C ASN A 5 -27.74 38.40 -6.40
N ILE A 6 -27.46 38.62 -7.69
CA ILE A 6 -26.91 37.52 -8.54
C ILE A 6 -25.37 37.47 -8.51
N SER A 7 -24.70 38.56 -8.11
CA SER A 7 -23.23 38.63 -8.06
C SER A 7 -22.58 37.88 -6.89
N PHE A 8 -23.35 37.45 -5.88
CA PHE A 8 -22.77 36.81 -4.68
C PHE A 8 -22.65 35.28 -4.82
N PHE A 9 -23.36 34.66 -5.77
CA PHE A 9 -23.41 33.20 -5.88
C PHE A 9 -22.33 32.61 -6.82
N ALA A 10 -21.69 33.45 -7.64
CA ALA A 10 -20.70 33.01 -8.63
C ALA A 10 -19.33 32.67 -8.05
N CYS A 11 -19.02 33.09 -6.81
CA CYS A 11 -17.72 32.86 -6.18
C CYS A 11 -17.64 31.52 -5.39
N PHE A 12 -18.78 30.86 -5.14
CA PHE A 12 -18.82 29.63 -4.33
C PHE A 12 -18.58 28.35 -5.16
N PHE A 13 -18.60 28.43 -6.50
CA PHE A 13 -18.52 27.25 -7.37
C PHE A 13 -17.09 26.83 -7.74
N VAL A 14 -16.06 27.53 -7.27
CA VAL A 14 -14.66 27.29 -7.67
C VAL A 14 -13.92 26.30 -6.75
N PHE A 15 -14.51 25.85 -5.63
CA PHE A 15 -13.81 25.03 -4.63
C PHE A 15 -13.78 23.51 -4.88
N PHE A 16 -14.37 22.98 -5.95
CA PHE A 16 -14.50 21.52 -6.13
C PHE A 16 -13.57 20.86 -7.17
N LEU A 17 -12.53 21.56 -7.65
CA LEU A 17 -11.55 20.97 -8.59
C LEU A 17 -10.24 20.52 -7.93
N SER A 18 -10.27 20.00 -6.70
CA SER A 18 -9.09 19.33 -6.14
C SER A 18 -9.00 17.90 -6.67
N CYS A 19 -8.48 17.75 -7.89
CA CYS A 19 -8.09 16.46 -8.43
C CYS A 19 -6.69 16.13 -7.89
N GLN A 20 -6.60 15.45 -6.75
CA GLN A 20 -5.32 15.02 -6.18
C GLN A 20 -4.70 13.95 -7.09
N ASN A 21 -3.69 14.34 -7.87
CA ASN A 21 -2.93 13.41 -8.70
C ASN A 21 -2.26 12.37 -7.79
N ARG A 22 -2.61 11.09 -7.95
CA ARG A 22 -1.91 10.00 -7.26
C ARG A 22 -0.45 10.00 -7.72
N LYS A 23 0.47 10.13 -6.76
CA LYS A 23 1.90 9.96 -7.01
C LYS A 23 2.12 8.58 -7.63
N LYS A 24 2.42 8.55 -8.93
CA LYS A 24 2.87 7.33 -9.61
C LYS A 24 4.35 7.22 -9.33
N ILE A 25 4.78 6.16 -8.66
CA ILE A 25 6.20 5.84 -8.61
C ILE A 25 6.53 5.21 -9.95
N GLU A 26 7.50 5.78 -10.66
CA GLU A 26 7.90 5.26 -11.97
C GLU A 26 8.48 3.84 -11.83
N ASN A 27 8.32 3.03 -12.87
CA ASN A 27 8.95 1.71 -13.00
C ASN A 27 8.49 0.64 -11.98
N PHE A 28 7.22 0.67 -11.54
CA PHE A 28 6.60 -0.40 -10.77
C PHE A 28 5.15 -0.65 -11.22
N ASP A 29 4.84 -1.88 -11.63
CA ASP A 29 3.48 -2.29 -12.01
C ASP A 29 2.61 -2.54 -10.77
N ASN A 30 2.10 -1.45 -10.21
CA ASN A 30 1.28 -1.49 -9.01
C ASN A 30 -0.07 -2.19 -9.23
N GLU A 31 -0.62 -2.19 -10.45
CA GLU A 31 -1.88 -2.86 -10.76
C GLU A 31 -1.70 -4.38 -10.78
N ALA A 32 -0.61 -4.90 -11.36
CA ALA A 32 -0.28 -6.32 -11.27
C ALA A 32 -0.01 -6.75 -9.82
N PHE A 33 0.72 -5.94 -9.05
CA PHE A 33 1.00 -6.23 -7.64
C PHE A 33 -0.29 -6.32 -6.80
N LYS A 34 -1.23 -5.39 -7.02
CA LYS A 34 -2.54 -5.37 -6.35
C LYS A 34 -3.41 -6.56 -6.68
N LYS A 35 -3.42 -6.99 -7.95
CA LYS A 35 -4.24 -8.12 -8.43
C LYS A 35 -3.73 -9.47 -7.92
N ASP A 36 -2.43 -9.60 -7.67
CA ASP A 36 -1.81 -10.83 -7.18
C ASP A 36 -1.84 -10.93 -5.64
N ARG A 37 -3.05 -10.95 -5.07
CA ARG A 37 -3.28 -11.16 -3.63
C ARG A 37 -2.58 -12.45 -3.16
N MET A 38 -1.92 -12.37 -2.00
CA MET A 38 -1.17 -13.51 -1.41
C MET A 38 -0.02 -14.05 -2.29
N ALA A 39 0.33 -13.36 -3.39
CA ALA A 39 1.29 -13.79 -4.42
C ALA A 39 0.97 -15.13 -5.13
N CYS A 40 -0.28 -15.62 -5.05
CA CYS A 40 -0.61 -16.97 -5.54
C CYS A 40 -0.61 -17.13 -7.07
N SER A 41 -0.67 -16.02 -7.83
CA SER A 41 -0.52 -16.05 -9.29
C SER A 41 0.94 -15.92 -9.75
N GLY A 42 1.86 -15.51 -8.87
CA GLY A 42 3.30 -15.40 -9.15
C GLY A 42 3.70 -14.11 -9.88
N LYS A 43 2.82 -13.12 -9.98
CA LYS A 43 3.12 -11.82 -10.59
C LYS A 43 4.00 -10.98 -9.69
N ARG A 44 3.81 -10.99 -8.37
CA ARG A 44 4.66 -10.25 -7.43
C ARG A 44 6.10 -10.70 -7.45
N GLU A 45 6.35 -11.98 -7.72
CA GLU A 45 7.70 -12.53 -7.82
C GLU A 45 8.48 -11.88 -8.97
N GLN A 46 7.80 -11.62 -10.09
CA GLN A 46 8.37 -10.92 -11.25
C GLN A 46 8.66 -9.45 -10.96
N LEU A 47 8.04 -8.87 -9.92
CA LEU A 47 8.15 -7.47 -9.55
C LEU A 47 9.10 -7.23 -8.37
N ILE A 48 9.76 -8.26 -7.82
CA ILE A 48 10.62 -8.10 -6.63
C ILE A 48 11.71 -7.06 -6.88
N THR A 49 12.41 -7.12 -8.01
CA THR A 49 13.47 -6.15 -8.34
C THR A 49 12.92 -4.75 -8.52
N ASP A 50 11.71 -4.60 -9.09
CA ASP A 50 11.04 -3.30 -9.22
C ASP A 50 10.63 -2.75 -7.85
N PHE A 51 10.12 -3.61 -6.98
CA PHE A 51 9.73 -3.28 -5.61
C PHE A 51 10.94 -2.76 -4.80
N GLU A 52 12.10 -3.40 -4.94
CA GLU A 52 13.34 -2.95 -4.31
C GLU A 52 13.75 -1.53 -4.73
N ARG A 53 13.55 -1.17 -6.00
CA ARG A 53 13.86 0.18 -6.50
C ARG A 53 12.98 1.24 -5.87
N ILE A 54 11.69 0.93 -5.64
CA ILE A 54 10.73 1.86 -5.04
C ILE A 54 10.72 1.83 -3.50
N ARG A 55 11.52 0.95 -2.87
CA ARG A 55 11.58 0.78 -1.41
C ARG A 55 11.79 2.10 -0.66
N LYS A 56 12.64 2.98 -1.19
CA LYS A 56 12.91 4.31 -0.61
C LYS A 56 11.70 5.24 -0.72
N GLU A 57 10.91 5.13 -1.79
CA GLU A 57 9.70 5.93 -1.97
C GLU A 57 8.54 5.46 -1.10
N ILE A 58 8.47 4.15 -0.81
CA ILE A 58 7.49 3.58 0.13
C ILE A 58 7.76 4.08 1.56
N LYS A 59 9.03 4.27 1.93
CA LYS A 59 9.38 4.84 3.23
C LYS A 59 8.85 6.27 3.34
N GLY A 60 8.13 6.56 4.41
CA GLY A 60 7.48 7.85 4.64
C GLY A 60 6.06 7.95 4.09
N MET A 61 5.57 6.97 3.33
CA MET A 61 4.16 6.94 2.93
C MET A 61 3.24 6.74 4.13
N TYR A 62 2.11 7.41 4.14
CA TYR A 62 1.02 7.14 5.07
C TYR A 62 0.34 5.81 4.74
N VAL A 63 -0.28 5.17 5.73
CA VAL A 63 -1.06 3.92 5.56
C VAL A 63 -2.00 4.00 4.35
N ILE A 64 -2.73 5.11 4.19
CA ILE A 64 -3.66 5.29 3.07
C ILE A 64 -2.97 5.34 1.71
N GLU A 65 -1.78 5.93 1.62
CA GLU A 65 -0.99 5.98 0.39
C GLU A 65 -0.45 4.60 0.04
N VAL A 66 0.03 3.84 1.04
CA VAL A 66 0.42 2.45 0.88
C VAL A 66 -0.74 1.62 0.33
N VAL A 67 -1.94 1.73 0.92
CA VAL A 67 -3.13 0.99 0.47
C VAL A 67 -3.55 1.40 -0.94
N ASN A 68 -3.48 2.69 -1.27
CA ASN A 68 -3.80 3.19 -2.60
C ASN A 68 -2.80 2.71 -3.66
N TYR A 69 -1.52 2.61 -3.28
CA TYR A 69 -0.43 2.27 -4.18
C TYR A 69 -0.24 0.76 -4.32
N LEU A 70 -0.02 0.04 -3.22
CA LEU A 70 0.25 -1.40 -3.16
C LEU A 70 -1.02 -2.27 -3.01
N GLY A 71 -2.16 -1.65 -2.68
CA GLY A 71 -3.38 -2.37 -2.31
C GLY A 71 -3.46 -2.66 -0.81
N ARG A 72 -4.53 -3.34 -0.39
CA ARG A 72 -4.62 -3.84 0.98
C ARG A 72 -3.42 -4.77 1.26
N PRO A 73 -2.91 -4.84 2.50
CA PRO A 73 -1.92 -5.85 2.84
C PRO A 73 -2.50 -7.27 2.73
N ASP A 74 -1.63 -8.26 2.60
CA ASP A 74 -2.08 -9.65 2.70
C ASP A 74 -2.36 -9.99 4.17
N LEU A 75 -1.50 -9.52 5.07
CA LEU A 75 -1.69 -9.60 6.52
C LEU A 75 -1.41 -8.25 7.16
N GLU A 76 -2.27 -7.86 8.09
CA GLU A 76 -2.01 -6.76 9.03
C GLU A 76 -1.70 -7.37 10.40
N LYS A 77 -0.59 -6.97 11.00
CA LYS A 77 -0.15 -7.45 12.31
C LYS A 77 0.15 -6.31 13.26
N LEU A 78 -0.09 -6.56 14.53
CA LEU A 78 0.38 -5.75 15.64
C LEU A 78 1.38 -6.60 16.43
N SER A 79 2.57 -6.08 16.71
CA SER A 79 3.46 -6.75 17.66
C SER A 79 2.98 -6.57 19.09
N ASP A 80 3.58 -7.32 20.01
CA ASP A 80 3.36 -7.19 21.47
C ASP A 80 3.63 -5.78 22.01
N ARG A 81 4.40 -4.97 21.26
CA ARG A 81 4.68 -3.56 21.59
C ARG A 81 3.82 -2.56 20.82
N GLY A 82 2.72 -3.02 20.23
CA GLY A 82 1.75 -2.19 19.51
C GLY A 82 2.25 -1.64 18.17
N GLN A 83 3.36 -2.15 17.62
CA GLN A 83 3.85 -1.70 16.32
C GLN A 83 3.01 -2.36 15.21
N LYS A 84 2.53 -1.54 14.27
CA LYS A 84 1.75 -1.99 13.12
C LYS A 84 2.65 -2.43 11.98
N TYR A 85 2.34 -3.59 11.41
CA TYR A 85 3.02 -4.16 10.26
C TYR A 85 2.03 -4.50 9.16
N PHE A 86 2.33 -4.06 7.94
CA PHE A 86 1.71 -4.61 6.74
C PHE A 86 2.65 -5.63 6.11
N VAL A 87 2.14 -6.82 5.85
CA VAL A 87 2.87 -7.91 5.23
C VAL A 87 2.29 -8.17 3.84
N TYR A 88 3.17 -8.24 2.84
CA TYR A 88 2.85 -8.65 1.48
C TYR A 88 3.69 -9.88 1.13
N PHE A 89 3.05 -10.97 0.73
CA PHE A 89 3.76 -12.09 0.12
C PHE A 89 4.33 -11.66 -1.22
N LEU A 90 5.58 -12.05 -1.51
CA LEU A 90 6.25 -11.76 -2.78
C LEU A 90 6.37 -13.00 -3.67
N GLN A 91 6.17 -14.19 -3.12
CA GLN A 91 6.27 -15.47 -3.82
C GLN A 91 5.16 -16.42 -3.38
N LYS A 92 4.86 -17.42 -4.21
CA LYS A 92 3.96 -18.51 -3.85
C LYS A 92 4.54 -19.31 -2.68
N GLY A 93 3.66 -19.84 -1.83
CA GLY A 93 4.05 -20.69 -0.71
C GLY A 93 2.84 -21.31 -0.03
N GLY A 94 3.03 -21.80 1.20
CA GLY A 94 1.99 -22.46 1.98
C GLY A 94 0.71 -21.64 2.14
N GLN A 95 0.83 -20.30 2.13
CA GLN A 95 -0.32 -19.38 2.22
C GLN A 95 -1.34 -19.53 1.08
N CYS A 96 -0.98 -20.19 -0.02
CA CYS A 96 -1.85 -20.44 -1.17
C CYS A 96 -2.54 -21.81 -1.13
N ILE A 97 -2.13 -22.71 -0.23
CA ILE A 97 -2.60 -24.10 -0.17
C ILE A 97 -3.64 -24.27 0.93
N SER A 98 -3.24 -24.06 2.18
CA SER A 98 -4.11 -24.19 3.35
C SER A 98 -3.61 -23.32 4.50
N ARG A 99 -4.47 -23.06 5.48
CA ARG A 99 -4.12 -22.24 6.66
C ARG A 99 -3.06 -22.89 7.55
N ASP A 100 -3.00 -24.22 7.56
CA ASP A 100 -2.08 -25.00 8.41
C ASP A 100 -0.73 -25.26 7.73
N SER A 101 -0.59 -24.87 6.46
CA SER A 101 0.65 -25.03 5.72
C SER A 101 1.73 -24.10 6.28
N SER A 102 2.96 -24.60 6.40
CA SER A 102 4.10 -23.79 6.80
C SER A 102 4.33 -22.66 5.79
N ILE A 103 4.37 -21.42 6.28
CA ILE A 103 4.57 -20.22 5.47
C ILE A 103 6.06 -19.87 5.45
N THR A 104 6.75 -20.27 4.39
CA THR A 104 8.17 -19.99 4.16
C THR A 104 8.41 -19.05 2.97
N ALA A 105 7.34 -18.52 2.37
CA ALA A 105 7.46 -17.59 1.25
C ALA A 105 8.16 -16.28 1.66
N ARG A 106 8.93 -15.70 0.74
CA ARG A 106 9.51 -14.36 0.95
C ARG A 106 8.39 -13.32 1.06
N THR A 107 8.50 -12.45 2.07
CA THR A 107 7.54 -11.36 2.32
C THR A 107 8.23 -10.01 2.32
N ALA A 108 7.49 -8.96 1.95
CA ALA A 108 7.81 -7.57 2.25
C ALA A 108 7.05 -7.14 3.49
N VAL A 109 7.74 -6.55 4.46
CA VAL A 109 7.20 -6.12 5.75
C VAL A 109 7.37 -4.61 5.88
N LEU A 110 6.25 -3.89 5.97
CA LEU A 110 6.23 -2.44 6.16
C LEU A 110 5.90 -2.16 7.63
N ARG A 111 6.83 -1.56 8.37
CA ARG A 111 6.62 -1.12 9.76
C ARG A 111 6.13 0.32 9.79
N PHE A 112 5.02 0.53 10.47
CA PHE A 112 4.45 1.86 10.72
C PHE A 112 4.76 2.33 12.14
N ASN A 113 4.85 3.64 12.33
CA ASN A 113 4.87 4.23 13.67
C ASN A 113 3.46 4.63 14.13
N ALA A 114 3.40 5.26 15.30
CA ALA A 114 2.16 5.77 15.89
C ALA A 114 1.45 6.86 15.06
N MET A 115 2.15 7.49 14.11
CA MET A 115 1.58 8.49 13.19
C MET A 115 1.14 7.88 11.85
N GLU A 116 1.09 6.55 11.77
CA GLU A 116 0.62 5.80 10.59
C GLU A 116 1.41 6.07 9.30
N PHE A 117 2.72 6.33 9.40
CA PHE A 117 3.60 6.34 8.23
C PHE A 117 4.69 5.28 8.31
N VAL A 118 5.15 4.83 7.13
CA VAL A 118 6.16 3.77 7.00
C VAL A 118 7.51 4.28 7.49
N THR A 119 8.04 3.65 8.54
CA THR A 119 9.39 3.92 9.06
C THR A 119 10.43 2.96 8.50
N GLU A 120 10.01 1.75 8.13
CA GLU A 120 10.88 0.70 7.63
C GLU A 120 10.14 -0.17 6.63
N VAL A 121 10.87 -0.59 5.60
CA VAL A 121 10.45 -1.61 4.63
C VAL A 121 11.52 -2.68 4.70
N GLY A 122 11.18 -3.90 5.10
CA GLY A 122 12.09 -5.04 5.23
C GLY A 122 11.62 -6.25 4.44
N TYR A 123 12.43 -7.30 4.42
CA TYR A 123 12.07 -8.60 3.85
C TYR A 123 12.29 -9.70 4.87
N GLU A 124 11.39 -10.66 4.89
CA GLU A 124 11.47 -11.81 5.76
C GLU A 124 11.14 -13.11 5.01
N THR A 125 11.56 -14.23 5.59
CA THR A 125 11.12 -15.56 5.17
C THR A 125 9.95 -15.95 6.08
N GLY A 126 8.75 -16.02 5.50
CA GLY A 126 7.53 -16.21 6.26
C GLY A 126 6.95 -14.90 6.80
N VAL A 127 6.19 -14.99 7.88
CA VAL A 127 5.48 -13.85 8.48
C VAL A 127 6.19 -13.40 9.75
N PRO A 128 6.36 -12.08 10.00
CA PRO A 128 6.95 -11.58 11.23
C PRO A 128 6.22 -12.11 12.46
N LYS A 129 7.00 -12.45 13.50
CA LYS A 129 6.48 -12.92 14.78
C LYS A 129 5.85 -11.76 15.54
#